data_AF-A0A4Y3TSH0-F1
#
_entry.id   AF-A0A4Y3TSH0-F1
#
_cell.length_a   1.000
_cell.length_b   1.000
_cell.length_c   1.000
_cell.angle_alpha   90.00
_cell.angle_beta   90.00
_cell.angle_gamma   90.00
#
_symmetry.space_group_name_H-M   'P 1'
#
loop_
_entity.id
_entity.type
_entity.pdbx_description
1 polymer ?
#
loop_
_entity_poly.entity_id
_entity_poly.type
_entity_poly.pdbx_seq_one_letter_code
_entity_poly.pdbx_strand_id
1 'polypeptide(L)'
;MTYKEFVARQKAEFIRQYVEDIIYCWVRVDSKNNFRTRTQKTDKDKVSGGLEELEGFNGDDAIVWIGNKNSDNVEKQPELWVKPNSKDEPSLYREAWKKFSRIYGGVDVTELDQIHHLDHLHPETTAAKNKDSYVRLMPIPARSNILVGAVIEKVQAQNDYLTGGFTAYDITLCKVLGLDISFRREISADEIIDTICLELEKVKITTDDELQKALYAWLDFRRKKPK
;
A
#
# COMPACT_ATOMS: atom_id res chain seq x y z
N MET A 1 16.03 7.86 12.47
CA MET A 1 15.19 8.14 11.28
C MET A 1 14.05 9.05 11.73
N THR A 2 13.68 10.03 10.92
CA THR A 2 12.52 10.89 11.17
C THR A 2 11.23 10.20 10.72
N TYR A 3 10.07 10.67 11.19
CA TYR A 3 8.78 10.12 10.71
C TYR A 3 8.62 10.27 9.20
N LYS A 4 9.05 11.42 8.66
CA LYS A 4 8.99 11.69 7.22
C LYS A 4 9.82 10.68 6.42
N GLU A 5 11.04 10.37 6.88
CA GLU A 5 11.89 9.34 6.27
C GLU A 5 11.25 7.96 6.36
N PHE A 6 10.68 7.59 7.51
CA PHE A 6 9.99 6.31 7.67
C PHE A 6 8.81 6.16 6.69
N VAL A 7 7.97 7.19 6.58
CA VAL A 7 6.87 7.21 5.62
C VAL A 7 7.40 7.14 4.19
N ALA A 8 8.47 7.86 3.86
CA ALA A 8 9.08 7.81 2.53
C ALA A 8 9.57 6.40 2.18
N ARG A 9 10.20 5.68 3.10
CA ARG A 9 10.63 4.28 2.92
C ARG A 9 9.47 3.33 2.69
N GLN A 10 8.40 3.48 3.47
CA GLN A 10 7.18 2.68 3.31
C GLN A 10 6.53 2.90 1.93
N LYS A 11 6.51 4.14 1.45
CA LYS A 11 6.04 4.46 0.08
C LYS A 11 6.97 3.92 -1.01
N ALA A 12 8.29 4.03 -0.82
CA ALA A 12 9.28 3.52 -1.76
C ALA A 12 9.17 2.00 -1.91
N GLU A 13 9.02 1.27 -0.80
CA GLU A 13 8.82 -0.18 -0.82
C GLU A 13 7.52 -0.56 -1.55
N PHE A 14 6.43 0.17 -1.31
CA PHE A 14 5.19 -0.05 -2.05
C PHE A 14 5.38 0.11 -3.57
N ILE A 15 6.06 1.17 -4.01
CA ILE A 15 6.33 1.40 -5.45
C ILE A 15 7.26 0.33 -6.01
N ARG A 16 8.29 -0.08 -5.28
CA ARG A 16 9.19 -1.17 -5.69
C ARG A 16 8.40 -2.45 -5.95
N GLN A 17 7.55 -2.83 -5.01
CA GLN A 17 6.67 -3.98 -5.17
C GLN A 17 5.71 -3.81 -6.36
N TYR A 18 5.28 -2.58 -6.67
CA TYR A 18 4.44 -2.28 -7.83
C TYR A 18 5.12 -2.68 -9.11
N VAL A 19 6.35 -2.22 -9.25
CA VAL A 19 7.17 -2.43 -10.45
C VAL A 19 7.50 -3.90 -10.64
N GLU A 20 7.71 -4.62 -9.54
CA GLU A 20 8.01 -6.05 -9.57
C GLU A 20 6.75 -6.94 -9.72
N ASP A 21 5.55 -6.34 -9.82
CA ASP A 21 4.26 -7.06 -9.88
C ASP A 21 4.02 -7.95 -8.63
N ILE A 22 4.46 -7.45 -7.47
CA ILE A 22 4.40 -8.10 -6.14
C ILE A 22 3.53 -7.26 -5.21
N ILE A 23 2.45 -6.62 -5.71
CA ILE A 23 1.58 -5.86 -4.81
C ILE A 23 0.37 -6.62 -4.38
N TYR A 24 0.21 -6.62 -3.06
CA TYR A 24 -1.00 -6.98 -2.37
C TYR A 24 -1.52 -5.73 -1.65
N CYS A 25 -2.78 -5.35 -1.88
CA CYS A 25 -3.44 -4.29 -1.09
C CYS A 25 -4.35 -4.84 0.02
N TRP A 26 -4.64 -6.14 -0.02
CA TRP A 26 -5.48 -6.86 0.93
C TRP A 26 -5.10 -8.36 0.97
N VAL A 27 -5.50 -9.06 2.04
CA VAL A 27 -5.25 -10.50 2.21
C VAL A 27 -6.52 -11.20 2.73
N ARG A 28 -7.03 -12.18 1.96
CA ARG A 28 -7.99 -13.16 2.47
C ARG A 28 -7.29 -14.26 3.25
N VAL A 29 -7.82 -14.58 4.42
CA VAL A 29 -7.30 -15.61 5.31
C VAL A 29 -8.44 -16.50 5.75
N ASP A 30 -8.56 -17.68 5.12
CA ASP A 30 -9.63 -18.62 5.48
C ASP A 30 -9.39 -19.28 6.86
N SER A 31 -8.17 -19.20 7.43
CA SER A 31 -7.88 -19.58 8.83
C SER A 31 -6.54 -19.02 9.34
N LYS A 32 -6.41 -18.80 10.66
CA LYS A 32 -5.15 -18.38 11.33
C LYS A 32 -3.94 -19.28 11.01
N ASN A 33 -4.16 -20.57 10.77
CA ASN A 33 -3.09 -21.52 10.44
C ASN A 33 -2.63 -21.41 8.98
N ASN A 34 -3.53 -21.10 8.04
CA ASN A 34 -3.17 -20.77 6.66
C ASN A 34 -2.40 -19.44 6.54
N PHE A 35 -2.48 -18.60 7.58
CA PHE A 35 -1.82 -17.31 7.64
C PHE A 35 -0.31 -17.44 7.79
N ARG A 36 0.17 -18.20 8.78
CA ARG A 36 1.61 -18.33 9.10
C ARG A 36 2.44 -18.98 8.00
N THR A 37 1.81 -19.73 7.10
CA THR A 37 2.50 -20.54 6.06
C THR A 37 2.45 -19.92 4.67
N ARG A 38 1.84 -18.74 4.50
CA ARG A 38 1.64 -18.17 3.17
C ARG A 38 2.96 -17.64 2.60
N THR A 39 3.67 -18.51 1.89
CA THR A 39 4.69 -18.11 0.92
C THR A 39 3.96 -17.37 -0.20
N GLN A 40 4.33 -16.12 -0.48
CA GLN A 40 3.74 -15.37 -1.59
C GLN A 40 4.22 -16.04 -2.90
N LYS A 41 3.39 -16.92 -3.47
CA LYS A 41 3.62 -17.47 -4.81
C LYS A 41 3.22 -16.41 -5.83
N THR A 42 4.20 -15.70 -6.39
CA THR A 42 4.07 -15.26 -7.79
C THR A 42 4.60 -16.42 -8.64
N ASP A 43 4.03 -16.62 -9.83
CA ASP A 43 4.45 -17.68 -10.76
C ASP A 43 5.88 -17.48 -11.31
N LYS A 44 6.60 -16.44 -10.88
CA LYS A 44 7.96 -16.17 -11.37
C LYS A 44 9.02 -15.95 -10.29
N ASP A 45 8.71 -15.49 -9.08
CA ASP A 45 9.69 -15.38 -8.01
C ASP A 45 9.00 -15.55 -6.65
N LYS A 46 9.33 -16.63 -5.92
CA LYS A 46 8.81 -16.84 -4.56
C LYS A 46 9.27 -15.70 -3.67
N VAL A 47 8.41 -14.72 -3.45
CA VAL A 47 8.61 -13.78 -2.35
C VAL A 47 8.32 -14.54 -1.07
N SER A 48 9.39 -15.06 -0.49
CA SER A 48 9.35 -15.65 0.83
C SER A 48 9.37 -14.52 1.86
N GLY A 49 8.68 -14.69 2.97
CA GLY A 49 8.55 -13.71 4.04
C GLY A 49 7.81 -14.33 5.22
N GLY A 50 7.92 -13.70 6.39
CA GLY A 50 7.25 -14.10 7.61
C GLY A 50 6.08 -13.18 7.92
N LEU A 51 5.00 -13.75 8.46
CA LEU A 51 3.92 -13.00 9.09
C LEU A 51 4.03 -13.16 10.59
N GLU A 52 3.97 -12.04 11.30
CA GLU A 52 3.97 -11.99 12.76
C GLU A 52 2.88 -11.08 13.29
N GLU A 53 2.46 -11.33 14.53
CA GLU A 53 1.51 -10.48 15.23
C GLU A 53 2.20 -9.16 15.59
N LEU A 54 1.52 -8.03 15.42
CA LEU A 54 2.07 -6.77 15.90
C LEU A 54 2.09 -6.79 17.43
N GLU A 55 3.25 -6.58 18.03
CA GLU A 55 3.39 -6.62 19.49
C GLU A 55 2.35 -5.73 20.19
N GLY A 56 1.59 -6.30 21.12
CA GLY A 56 0.52 -5.60 21.85
C GLY A 56 -0.85 -5.63 21.17
N PHE A 57 -0.97 -6.28 20.01
CA PHE A 57 -2.24 -6.55 19.33
C PHE A 57 -2.55 -8.05 19.33
N ASN A 58 -3.82 -8.38 19.23
CA ASN A 58 -4.22 -9.74 18.85
C ASN A 58 -3.86 -9.94 17.37
N GLY A 59 -3.35 -11.12 17.03
CA GLY A 59 -3.08 -11.51 15.64
C GLY A 59 -4.30 -11.45 14.72
N ASP A 60 -5.52 -11.32 15.24
CA ASP A 60 -6.74 -11.04 14.47
C ASP A 60 -6.93 -9.57 14.08
N ASP A 61 -6.27 -8.64 14.78
CA ASP A 61 -6.53 -7.21 14.67
C ASP A 61 -5.44 -6.50 13.85
N ALA A 62 -4.17 -6.77 14.16
CA ALA A 62 -3.04 -6.16 13.46
C ALA A 62 -1.83 -7.09 13.40
N ILE A 63 -1.20 -7.13 12.22
CA ILE A 63 -0.12 -8.04 11.90
C ILE A 63 0.91 -7.35 11.02
N VAL A 64 2.13 -7.88 11.03
CA VAL A 64 3.25 -7.36 10.26
C VAL A 64 3.73 -8.42 9.29
N TRP A 65 3.92 -8.00 8.05
CA TRP A 65 4.62 -8.81 7.06
C TRP A 65 6.05 -8.35 6.93
N ILE A 66 6.98 -9.30 7.01
CA ILE A 66 8.40 -9.08 6.84
C ILE A 66 8.87 -9.93 5.68
N GLY A 67 9.19 -9.27 4.57
CA GLY A 67 9.74 -9.96 3.41
C GLY A 67 11.14 -10.51 3.70
N ASN A 68 11.44 -11.72 3.20
CA ASN A 68 12.80 -12.23 3.22
C ASN A 68 13.66 -11.41 2.26
N LYS A 69 14.97 -11.35 2.56
CA LYS A 69 15.96 -10.77 1.66
C LYS A 69 15.84 -11.40 0.28
N ASN A 70 15.85 -10.57 -0.76
CA ASN A 70 15.96 -11.04 -2.14
C ASN A 70 17.39 -11.54 -2.42
N SER A 71 17.61 -12.04 -3.65
CA SER A 71 18.95 -12.44 -4.14
C SER A 71 20.01 -11.35 -3.99
N ASP A 72 19.57 -10.09 -3.96
CA ASP A 72 20.44 -8.90 -3.95
C ASP A 72 20.71 -8.39 -2.52
N ASN A 73 20.34 -9.16 -1.49
CA ASN A 73 20.49 -8.82 -0.07
C ASN A 73 19.79 -7.53 0.38
N VAL A 74 18.81 -7.04 -0.38
CA VAL A 74 18.03 -5.87 0.01
C VAL A 74 17.05 -6.28 1.11
N GLU A 75 17.15 -5.62 2.27
CA GLU A 75 16.22 -5.81 3.38
C GLU A 75 14.86 -5.21 3.02
N LYS A 76 13.84 -6.06 2.95
CA LYS A 76 12.48 -5.61 2.67
C LYS A 76 11.93 -4.86 3.86
N GLN A 77 11.24 -3.75 3.59
CA GLN A 77 10.61 -3.01 4.67
C GLN A 77 9.44 -3.82 5.23
N PRO A 78 9.27 -3.87 6.56
CA PRO A 78 8.07 -4.42 7.18
C PRO A 78 6.83 -3.68 6.68
N GLU A 79 5.71 -4.39 6.64
CA GLU A 79 4.42 -3.85 6.20
C GLU A 79 3.38 -4.05 7.29
N LEU A 80 2.61 -3.01 7.57
CA LEU A 80 1.49 -3.11 8.50
C LEU A 80 0.21 -3.52 7.77
N TRP A 81 -0.41 -4.55 8.29
CA TRP A 81 -1.67 -5.11 7.84
C TRP A 81 -2.63 -5.11 9.01
N VAL A 82 -3.83 -4.58 8.80
CA VAL A 82 -4.81 -4.39 9.86
C VAL A 82 -6.13 -4.95 9.41
N LYS A 83 -6.87 -5.58 10.32
CA LYS A 83 -8.24 -5.99 10.05
C LYS A 83 -9.05 -4.76 9.63
N PRO A 84 -9.84 -4.83 8.55
CA PRO A 84 -10.72 -3.74 8.18
C PRO A 84 -11.62 -3.42 9.36
N ASN A 85 -11.45 -2.23 9.97
CA ASN A 85 -12.30 -1.85 11.08
C ASN A 85 -13.61 -1.28 10.57
N SER A 86 -14.68 -1.49 11.32
CA SER A 86 -15.92 -0.74 11.10
C SER A 86 -15.67 0.75 11.34
N LYS A 87 -16.35 1.62 10.59
CA LYS A 87 -16.24 3.09 10.70
C LYS A 87 -16.53 3.63 12.11
N ASP A 88 -17.11 2.80 12.97
CA ASP A 88 -17.50 3.13 14.33
C ASP A 88 -16.34 2.98 15.35
N GLU A 89 -15.18 2.42 14.97
CA GLU A 89 -14.02 2.21 15.85
C GLU A 89 -12.67 2.69 15.25
N PRO A 90 -12.46 4.00 15.03
CA PRO A 90 -11.27 4.53 14.37
C PRO A 90 -9.93 4.39 15.15
N SER A 91 -9.91 3.80 16.36
CA SER A 91 -8.70 3.68 17.19
C SER A 91 -7.67 2.69 16.63
N LEU A 92 -8.13 1.58 16.06
CA LEU A 92 -7.25 0.46 15.70
C LEU A 92 -6.14 0.86 14.72
N TYR A 93 -6.45 1.61 13.66
CA TYR A 93 -5.47 1.98 12.63
C TYR A 93 -4.38 2.90 13.20
N ARG A 94 -4.77 3.87 14.02
CA ARG A 94 -3.83 4.83 14.64
C ARG A 94 -2.93 4.14 15.66
N GLU A 95 -3.51 3.31 16.51
CA GLU A 95 -2.76 2.58 17.53
C GLU A 95 -1.78 1.58 16.90
N ALA A 96 -2.25 0.81 15.90
CA ALA A 96 -1.42 -0.13 15.18
C ALA A 96 -0.27 0.59 14.45
N TRP A 97 -0.56 1.70 13.77
CA TRP A 97 0.48 2.47 13.08
C TRP A 97 1.50 3.07 14.05
N LYS A 98 1.07 3.65 15.16
CA LYS A 98 1.97 4.20 16.18
C LYS A 98 2.89 3.13 16.77
N LYS A 99 2.36 1.94 17.03
CA LYS A 99 3.15 0.82 17.54
C LYS A 99 4.12 0.30 16.48
N PHE A 100 3.65 0.15 15.25
CA PHE A 100 4.46 -0.26 14.10
C PHE A 100 5.61 0.71 13.80
N SER A 101 5.35 2.01 13.72
CA SER A 101 6.38 3.03 13.48
C SER A 101 7.42 3.08 14.59
N ARG A 102 7.02 2.80 15.84
CA ARG A 102 7.93 2.74 16.97
C ARG A 102 8.84 1.52 16.91
N ILE A 103 8.29 0.34 16.62
CA ILE A 103 9.04 -0.92 16.57
C ILE A 103 9.99 -0.95 15.36
N TYR A 104 9.46 -0.68 14.16
CA TYR A 104 10.21 -0.87 12.91
C TYR A 104 10.83 0.42 12.36
N GLY A 105 10.32 1.57 12.76
CA GLY A 105 10.88 2.87 12.39
C GLY A 105 11.77 3.50 13.46
N GLY A 106 11.63 3.08 14.74
CA GLY A 106 12.23 3.78 15.87
C GLY A 106 11.65 5.19 16.05
N VAL A 107 10.43 5.45 15.57
CA VAL A 107 9.81 6.78 15.55
C VAL A 107 8.54 6.80 16.41
N ASP A 108 8.45 7.79 17.31
CA ASP A 108 7.23 8.08 18.04
C ASP A 108 6.32 9.01 17.23
N VAL A 109 5.06 8.62 17.08
CA VAL A 109 4.06 9.35 16.32
C VAL A 109 3.24 10.14 17.33
N THR A 110 3.77 11.30 17.72
CA THR A 110 3.12 12.22 18.66
C THR A 110 2.93 13.63 18.11
N GLU A 111 3.66 14.04 17.06
CA GLU A 111 3.72 15.46 16.65
C GLU A 111 3.42 15.76 15.16
N LEU A 112 3.34 14.75 14.28
CA LEU A 112 3.23 14.96 12.81
C LEU A 112 1.95 14.39 12.17
N ASP A 113 0.98 13.98 12.99
CA ASP A 113 -0.24 13.26 12.61
C ASP A 113 -1.28 14.08 11.81
N GLN A 114 -0.99 15.35 11.51
CA GLN A 114 -1.96 16.22 10.82
C GLN A 114 -1.88 16.18 9.29
N ILE A 115 -0.74 15.78 8.71
CA ILE A 115 -0.55 15.87 7.25
C ILE A 115 -1.08 14.62 6.52
N HIS A 116 -0.92 13.44 7.14
CA HIS A 116 -1.28 12.18 6.54
C HIS A 116 -2.47 11.55 7.28
N HIS A 117 -3.49 11.18 6.52
CA HIS A 117 -4.52 10.28 7.00
C HIS A 117 -3.96 8.86 6.97
N LEU A 118 -4.22 8.08 8.01
CA LEU A 118 -3.97 6.64 7.99
C LEU A 118 -5.18 5.96 7.35
N ASP A 119 -4.93 5.23 6.27
CA ASP A 119 -5.99 4.57 5.53
C ASP A 119 -5.47 3.33 4.83
N HIS A 120 -6.39 2.44 4.47
CA HIS A 120 -6.07 1.24 3.73
C HIS A 120 -5.92 1.53 2.23
N LEU A 121 -5.07 0.74 1.57
CA LEU A 121 -4.85 0.84 0.12
C LEU A 121 -5.95 0.17 -0.71
N HIS A 122 -6.76 -0.70 -0.10
CA HIS A 122 -7.89 -1.36 -0.73
C HIS A 122 -9.23 -0.78 -0.23
N PRO A 123 -10.24 -0.57 -1.08
CA PRO A 123 -11.52 -0.03 -0.65
C PRO A 123 -12.22 -0.86 0.42
N GLU A 124 -12.75 -0.18 1.44
CA GLU A 124 -13.42 -0.77 2.60
C GLU A 124 -14.64 -1.60 2.23
N THR A 125 -15.47 -1.08 1.32
CA THR A 125 -16.70 -1.71 0.86
C THR A 125 -16.43 -3.03 0.13
N THR A 126 -15.36 -3.08 -0.66
CA THR A 126 -14.90 -4.31 -1.31
C THR A 126 -14.36 -5.29 -0.28
N ALA A 127 -13.53 -4.81 0.66
CA ALA A 127 -12.97 -5.63 1.73
C ALA A 127 -14.05 -6.31 2.59
N ALA A 128 -15.04 -5.53 3.00
CA ALA A 128 -16.18 -6.02 3.79
C ALA A 128 -17.04 -7.02 3.00
N LYS A 129 -17.36 -6.74 1.73
CA LYS A 129 -18.14 -7.63 0.85
C LYS A 129 -17.45 -8.99 0.67
N ASN A 130 -16.13 -8.99 0.55
CA ASN A 130 -15.32 -10.19 0.29
C ASN A 130 -14.91 -10.94 1.56
N LYS A 131 -15.25 -10.42 2.75
CA LYS A 131 -14.80 -10.92 4.05
C LYS A 131 -13.27 -10.98 4.13
N ASP A 132 -12.63 -9.95 3.59
CA ASP A 132 -11.18 -9.82 3.64
C ASP A 132 -10.71 -9.76 5.08
N SER A 133 -9.62 -10.45 5.37
CA SER A 133 -9.16 -10.61 6.76
C SER A 133 -8.25 -9.45 7.17
N TYR A 134 -7.45 -8.93 6.24
CA TYR A 134 -6.55 -7.79 6.48
C TYR A 134 -6.42 -6.90 5.25
N VAL A 135 -6.20 -5.61 5.50
CA VAL A 135 -5.87 -4.59 4.51
C VAL A 135 -4.54 -3.94 4.84
N ARG A 136 -3.76 -3.57 3.81
CA ARG A 136 -2.48 -2.88 4.01
C ARG A 136 -2.75 -1.44 4.43
N LEU A 137 -2.20 -1.05 5.58
CA LEU A 137 -2.37 0.29 6.14
C LEU A 137 -1.18 1.17 5.75
N MET A 138 -1.44 2.40 5.29
CA MET A 138 -0.40 3.37 4.97
C MET A 138 -0.81 4.82 5.30
N PRO A 139 0.15 5.70 5.62
CA PRO A 139 -0.05 7.14 5.68
C PRO A 139 -0.15 7.72 4.27
N ILE A 140 -1.26 8.37 4.00
CA ILE A 140 -1.58 8.97 2.72
C ILE A 140 -2.05 10.43 2.90
N PRO A 141 -1.76 11.33 1.96
CA PRO A 141 -2.30 12.68 2.05
C PRO A 141 -3.84 12.67 2.00
N ALA A 142 -4.46 13.50 2.86
CA ALA A 142 -5.92 13.61 2.97
C ALA A 142 -6.60 13.82 1.61
N ARG A 143 -6.03 14.77 0.87
CA ARG A 143 -6.61 15.27 -0.37
C ARG A 143 -6.53 14.25 -1.48
N SER A 144 -5.38 13.59 -1.67
CA SER A 144 -5.27 12.50 -2.63
C SER A 144 -6.23 11.36 -2.29
N ASN A 145 -6.40 11.03 -1.01
CA ASN A 145 -7.37 10.01 -0.61
C ASN A 145 -8.80 10.33 -1.05
N ILE A 146 -9.24 11.56 -0.80
CA ILE A 146 -10.59 12.02 -1.14
C ILE A 146 -10.80 12.02 -2.66
N LEU A 147 -9.84 12.55 -3.41
CA LEU A 147 -9.94 12.69 -4.87
C LEU A 147 -9.93 11.34 -5.58
N VAL A 148 -9.16 10.40 -5.06
CA VAL A 148 -8.86 9.13 -5.73
C VAL A 148 -9.77 7.99 -5.22
N GLY A 149 -10.13 7.98 -3.93
CA GLY A 149 -10.88 6.90 -3.29
C GLY A 149 -12.21 6.58 -3.96
N ALA A 150 -12.99 7.61 -4.31
CA ALA A 150 -14.28 7.45 -4.98
C ALA A 150 -14.18 6.87 -6.41
N VAL A 151 -13.02 7.02 -7.05
CA VAL A 151 -12.76 6.46 -8.39
C VAL A 151 -12.30 5.01 -8.25
N ILE A 152 -11.44 4.70 -7.29
CA ILE A 152 -11.02 3.31 -6.99
C ILE A 152 -12.23 2.43 -6.69
N GLU A 153 -13.13 2.88 -5.82
CA GLU A 153 -14.35 2.13 -5.48
C GLU A 153 -15.21 1.81 -6.71
N LYS A 154 -15.34 2.75 -7.64
CA LYS A 154 -16.15 2.58 -8.84
C LYS A 154 -15.50 1.69 -9.88
N VAL A 155 -14.20 1.88 -10.13
CA VAL A 155 -13.44 1.04 -11.05
C VAL A 155 -13.49 -0.42 -10.57
N GLN A 156 -13.40 -0.65 -9.25
CA GLN A 156 -13.57 -2.00 -8.70
C GLN A 156 -14.99 -2.52 -8.82
N ALA A 157 -16.02 -1.71 -8.52
CA ALA A 157 -17.41 -2.11 -8.62
C ALA A 157 -17.85 -2.47 -10.06
N GLN A 158 -17.23 -1.86 -11.09
CA GLN A 158 -17.51 -2.17 -12.49
C GLN A 158 -16.81 -3.45 -12.98
N ASN A 159 -15.77 -3.90 -12.29
CA ASN A 159 -14.94 -5.04 -12.67
C ASN A 159 -15.23 -6.27 -11.78
N ASP A 160 -16.51 -6.64 -11.65
CA ASP A 160 -17.06 -7.74 -10.82
C ASP A 160 -16.38 -9.13 -11.01
N TYR A 161 -15.46 -9.27 -11.96
CA TYR A 161 -14.66 -10.48 -12.22
C TYR A 161 -13.36 -10.61 -11.41
N LEU A 162 -13.04 -9.64 -10.54
CA LEU A 162 -11.78 -9.62 -9.78
C LEU A 162 -11.83 -10.41 -8.47
N THR A 163 -12.49 -11.57 -8.48
CA THR A 163 -12.42 -12.56 -7.38
C THR A 163 -11.06 -13.26 -7.27
N GLY A 164 -10.10 -12.91 -8.13
CA GLY A 164 -8.79 -13.55 -8.26
C GLY A 164 -7.61 -12.72 -7.75
N GLY A 165 -7.71 -12.08 -6.57
CA GLY A 165 -6.58 -11.35 -5.97
C GLY A 165 -6.12 -10.14 -6.79
N PHE A 166 -5.23 -9.25 -6.39
CA PHE A 166 -4.56 -8.88 -5.14
C PHE A 166 -3.87 -7.50 -5.35
N THR A 167 -3.79 -7.00 -6.59
CA THR A 167 -2.89 -5.93 -7.02
C THR A 167 -3.40 -4.52 -6.77
N ALA A 168 -2.46 -3.63 -6.41
CA ALA A 168 -2.68 -2.19 -6.54
C ALA A 168 -2.89 -1.84 -8.01
N TYR A 169 -3.81 -0.92 -8.25
CA TYR A 169 -3.97 -0.30 -9.56
C TYR A 169 -3.05 0.91 -9.68
N ASP A 170 -2.81 1.39 -10.90
CA ASP A 170 -2.07 2.64 -11.12
C ASP A 170 -2.69 3.79 -10.33
N ILE A 171 -4.01 3.78 -10.18
CA ILE A 171 -4.73 4.77 -9.39
C ILE A 171 -4.42 4.68 -7.87
N THR A 172 -4.08 3.49 -7.35
CA THR A 172 -3.63 3.34 -5.95
C THR A 172 -2.26 4.01 -5.75
N LEU A 173 -1.40 4.05 -6.77
CA LEU A 173 -0.15 4.81 -6.71
C LEU A 173 -0.41 6.31 -6.55
N CYS A 174 -1.41 6.88 -7.25
CA CYS A 174 -1.79 8.29 -7.08
C CYS A 174 -2.11 8.62 -5.62
N LYS A 175 -2.88 7.74 -4.98
CA LYS A 175 -3.28 7.86 -3.57
C LYS A 175 -2.04 7.88 -2.67
N VAL A 176 -1.12 6.94 -2.85
CA VAL A 176 0.13 6.79 -2.07
C VAL A 176 1.08 7.98 -2.27
N LEU A 177 1.27 8.38 -3.52
CA LEU A 177 2.17 9.45 -3.92
C LEU A 177 1.66 10.85 -3.53
N GLY A 178 0.38 10.96 -3.17
CA GLY A 178 -0.18 12.26 -2.82
C GLY A 178 -0.48 13.13 -4.03
N LEU A 179 -0.71 12.52 -5.19
CA LEU A 179 -1.01 13.29 -6.39
C LEU A 179 -2.45 13.81 -6.29
N ASP A 180 -2.61 15.13 -6.33
CA ASP A 180 -3.90 15.82 -6.26
C ASP A 180 -4.64 15.77 -7.61
N ILE A 181 -4.81 14.57 -8.14
CA ILE A 181 -5.42 14.32 -9.44
C ILE A 181 -6.90 13.98 -9.25
N SER A 182 -7.76 14.71 -9.95
CA SER A 182 -9.17 14.33 -10.10
C SER A 182 -9.34 13.60 -11.42
N PHE A 183 -9.81 12.35 -11.36
CA PHE A 183 -10.12 11.59 -12.57
C PHE A 183 -11.59 11.75 -12.96
N ARG A 184 -11.87 11.74 -14.27
CA ARG A 184 -13.24 11.66 -14.77
C ARG A 184 -13.80 10.27 -14.48
N ARG A 185 -15.13 10.13 -14.49
CA ARG A 185 -15.82 8.85 -14.22
C ARG A 185 -15.48 7.77 -15.24
N GLU A 186 -15.28 8.17 -16.49
CA GLU A 186 -14.83 7.31 -17.58
C GLU A 186 -13.41 7.76 -17.91
N ILE A 187 -12.44 6.97 -17.48
CA ILE A 187 -11.03 7.20 -17.78
C ILE A 187 -10.38 5.84 -18.07
N SER A 188 -9.60 5.78 -19.13
CA SER A 188 -8.83 4.58 -19.46
C SER A 188 -7.61 4.43 -18.55
N ALA A 189 -7.08 3.21 -18.45
CA ALA A 189 -5.84 2.95 -17.71
C ALA A 189 -4.67 3.76 -18.28
N ASP A 190 -4.60 3.89 -19.60
CA ASP A 190 -3.58 4.68 -20.30
C ASP A 190 -3.65 6.16 -19.92
N GLU A 191 -4.85 6.75 -19.88
CA GLU A 191 -5.03 8.15 -19.46
C GLU A 191 -4.65 8.38 -17.99
N ILE A 192 -4.88 7.40 -17.10
CA ILE A 192 -4.42 7.47 -15.71
C ILE A 192 -2.89 7.52 -15.68
N ILE A 193 -2.21 6.64 -16.42
CA ILE A 193 -0.75 6.56 -16.45
C ILE A 193 -0.14 7.84 -17.01
N ASP A 194 -0.68 8.37 -18.11
CA ASP A 194 -0.21 9.61 -18.72
C ASP A 194 -0.33 10.77 -17.73
N THR A 195 -1.44 10.85 -16.99
CA THR A 195 -1.65 11.88 -15.98
C THR A 195 -0.66 11.74 -14.81
N ILE A 196 -0.39 10.52 -14.33
CA ILE A 196 0.61 10.28 -13.28
C ILE A 196 1.99 10.74 -13.75
N CYS A 197 2.40 10.37 -14.96
CA CYS A 197 3.70 10.76 -15.52
C CYS A 197 3.84 12.29 -15.56
N LEU A 198 2.82 12.99 -16.07
CA LEU A 198 2.82 14.45 -16.15
C LEU A 198 2.90 15.13 -14.77
N GLU A 199 2.21 14.60 -13.76
CA GLU A 199 2.30 15.15 -12.40
C GLU A 199 3.65 14.87 -11.75
N LEU A 200 4.21 13.68 -11.95
CA LEU A 200 5.56 13.35 -11.46
C LEU A 200 6.65 14.23 -12.08
N GLU A 201 6.51 14.63 -13.34
CA GLU A 201 7.43 15.57 -14.00
C GLU A 201 7.33 17.00 -13.42
N LYS A 202 6.15 17.40 -12.95
CA LYS A 202 5.93 18.72 -12.31
C LYS A 202 6.46 18.77 -10.89
N VAL A 203 6.36 17.66 -10.17
CA VAL A 203 6.96 17.53 -8.85
C VAL A 203 8.46 17.44 -9.06
N LYS A 204 9.19 18.53 -8.78
CA LYS A 204 10.63 18.40 -8.48
C LYS A 204 10.72 17.53 -7.24
N ILE A 205 10.86 16.21 -7.42
CA ILE A 205 10.98 15.24 -6.33
C ILE A 205 12.24 15.64 -5.57
N THR A 206 12.03 16.39 -4.50
CA THR A 206 13.05 16.98 -3.62
C THR A 206 13.16 16.17 -2.34
N THR A 207 12.85 14.88 -2.43
CA THR A 207 12.70 13.98 -1.30
C THR A 207 13.48 12.71 -1.55
N ASP A 208 14.22 12.30 -0.52
CA ASP A 208 14.80 10.99 -0.23
C ASP A 208 15.17 10.12 -1.45
N ASP A 209 16.47 9.84 -1.58
CA ASP A 209 17.10 9.12 -2.67
C ASP A 209 16.36 7.82 -3.05
N GLU A 210 15.73 7.14 -2.08
CA GLU A 210 15.01 5.88 -2.30
C GLU A 210 13.65 6.04 -2.97
N LEU A 211 12.83 7.00 -2.56
CA LEU A 211 11.51 7.23 -3.16
C LEU A 211 11.65 7.71 -4.60
N GLN A 212 12.64 8.58 -4.85
CA GLN A 212 12.94 9.05 -6.20
C GLN A 212 13.42 7.90 -7.10
N LYS A 213 14.30 7.02 -6.62
CA LYS A 213 14.74 5.82 -7.36
C LYS A 213 13.56 4.90 -7.70
N ALA A 214 12.67 4.65 -6.75
CA ALA A 214 11.49 3.81 -6.97
C ALA A 214 10.55 4.41 -8.03
N LEU A 215 10.34 5.73 -8.00
CA LEU A 215 9.54 6.46 -8.99
C LEU A 215 10.12 6.37 -10.40
N TYR A 216 11.44 6.53 -10.54
CA TYR A 216 12.09 6.34 -11.85
C TYR A 216 12.00 4.90 -12.34
N ALA A 217 12.19 3.91 -11.45
CA ALA A 217 12.01 2.51 -11.80
C ALA A 217 10.59 2.23 -12.33
N TRP A 218 9.57 2.87 -11.73
CA TRP A 218 8.19 2.76 -12.19
C TRP A 218 7.97 3.39 -13.57
N LEU A 219 8.49 4.60 -13.79
CA LEU A 219 8.42 5.27 -15.10
C LEU A 219 9.09 4.42 -16.19
N ASP A 220 10.26 3.86 -15.91
CA ASP A 220 10.99 3.00 -16.84
C ASP A 220 10.27 1.67 -17.11
N PHE A 221 9.69 1.06 -16.07
CA PHE A 221 8.86 -0.14 -16.21
C PHE A 221 7.66 0.11 -17.14
N ARG A 222 6.98 1.24 -16.97
CA ARG A 222 5.83 1.62 -17.80
C ARG A 222 6.22 1.89 -19.25
N ARG A 223 7.35 2.55 -19.49
CA ARG A 223 7.88 2.76 -20.86
C ARG A 223 8.22 1.46 -21.59
N LYS A 224 8.53 0.39 -20.85
CA LYS A 224 8.96 -0.91 -21.40
C LYS A 224 7.82 -1.92 -21.60
N LYS A 225 6.68 -1.76 -20.92
CA LYS A 225 5.52 -2.64 -21.13
C LYS A 225 4.85 -2.28 -22.48
N PRO A 226 4.66 -3.24 -23.41
CA PRO A 226 3.89 -2.99 -24.63
C PRO A 226 2.44 -2.63 -24.26
N LYS A 227 1.89 -1.65 -24.96
CA LYS A 227 0.49 -1.21 -24.86
C LYS A 227 -0.45 -2.30 -25.36
#